data_AF-A0A940QVK2-F1
#
_entry.id   AF-A0A940QVK2-F1
#
_cell.length_a   1.000
_cell.length_b   1.000
_cell.length_c   1.000
_cell.angle_alpha   90.00
_cell.angle_beta   90.00
_cell.angle_gamma   90.00
#
_symmetry.space_group_name_H-M   'P 1'
#
loop_
_entity.id
_entity.type
_entity.pdbx_description
1 polymer ?
#
loop_
_entity_poly.entity_id
_entity_poly.type
_entity_poly.pdbx_seq_one_letter_code
_entity_poly.pdbx_strand_id
1 'polypeptide(L)'
;TRIQKERFTDLTEYERVKGSYVINGEFLKKLKKKITILHPLPRVDEISSDVDTYPGAAYFRQVRNGVFVRMALLAMILGKR
;
A
#
# COMPACT_ATOMS: atom_id res chain seq x y z
N THR A 1 5.28 0.85 -2.20
CA THR A 1 5.56 -0.32 -1.33
C THR A 1 6.36 0.19 -0.16
N ARG A 2 6.24 -0.44 1.02
CA ARG A 2 6.95 0.00 2.23
C ARG A 2 8.46 -0.24 2.09
N ILE A 3 9.26 0.78 2.39
CA ILE A 3 10.69 0.61 2.63
C ILE A 3 10.84 -0.06 4.00
N GLN A 4 11.29 -1.31 4.00
CA GLN A 4 11.33 -2.15 5.19
C GLN A 4 12.64 -1.92 5.95
N LYS A 5 12.57 -1.20 7.07
CA LYS A 5 13.70 -0.93 7.96
C LYS A 5 14.45 -2.20 8.35
N GLU A 6 13.70 -3.28 8.58
CA GLU A 6 14.20 -4.60 8.95
C GLU A 6 15.06 -5.30 7.88
N ARG A 7 15.13 -4.77 6.64
CA ARG A 7 15.95 -5.32 5.56
C ARG A 7 17.32 -4.64 5.41
N PHE A 8 17.60 -3.60 6.19
CA PHE A 8 18.87 -2.87 6.12
C PHE A 8 19.81 -3.36 7.21
N THR A 9 21.07 -3.60 6.83
CA THR A 9 22.16 -3.90 7.76
C THR A 9 22.70 -2.65 8.45
N ASP A 10 22.60 -1.50 7.79
CA ASP A 10 22.95 -0.19 8.33
C ASP A 10 21.73 0.74 8.36
N LEU A 11 21.48 1.32 9.53
CA LEU A 11 20.42 2.29 9.76
C LEU A 11 20.62 3.59 8.97
N THR A 12 21.87 3.99 8.67
CA THR A 12 22.12 5.22 7.92
C THR A 12 21.68 5.10 6.46
N GLU A 13 21.87 3.92 5.86
CA GLU A 13 21.36 3.63 4.51
C GLU A 13 19.84 3.68 4.45
N TYR A 14 19.17 3.13 5.48
CA TYR A 14 17.71 3.20 5.59
C TYR A 14 17.23 4.66 5.66
N GLU A 15 17.79 5.48 6.55
CA GLU A 15 17.37 6.88 6.68
C GLU A 15 17.61 7.69 5.40
N ARG A 16 18.64 7.34 4.61
CA ARG A 16 18.92 7.99 3.32
C ARG A 16 17.85 7.72 2.26
N VAL A 17 17.28 6.51 2.24
CA VAL A 17 16.30 6.10 1.21
C VAL A 17 14.85 6.24 1.67
N LYS A 18 14.62 6.22 2.99
CA LYS A 18 13.34 6.56 3.60
C LYS A 18 12.90 7.94 3.09
N GLY A 19 11.63 8.07 2.69
CA GLY A 19 11.10 9.31 2.12
C GLY A 19 11.57 9.65 0.70
N SER A 20 12.40 8.83 0.03
CA SER A 20 12.80 9.09 -1.37
C SER A 20 11.64 8.96 -2.35
N TYR A 21 10.60 8.19 -2.00
CA TYR A 21 9.44 7.93 -2.84
C TYR A 21 8.16 8.10 -2.03
N VAL A 22 7.60 9.31 -2.07
CA VAL A 22 6.39 9.68 -1.34
C VAL A 22 5.27 10.04 -2.31
N ILE A 23 4.12 9.39 -2.15
CA ILE A 23 2.87 9.79 -2.81
C ILE A 23 2.14 10.74 -1.88
N ASN A 24 1.92 11.98 -2.33
CA ASN A 24 1.16 13.02 -1.62
C ASN A 24 0.14 13.69 -2.56
N GLY A 25 -0.73 14.54 -2.02
CA GLY A 25 -1.75 15.24 -2.80
C GLY A 25 -1.19 16.11 -3.92
N GLU A 26 -0.01 16.73 -3.73
CA GLU A 26 0.66 17.52 -4.78
C GLU A 26 1.10 16.67 -5.97
N PHE A 27 1.64 15.48 -5.70
CA PHE A 27 1.96 14.50 -6.73
C PHE A 27 0.70 14.11 -7.51
N LEU A 28 -0.42 13.89 -6.82
CA LEU A 28 -1.68 13.53 -7.47
C LEU A 28 -2.24 14.64 -8.36
N LYS A 29 -2.06 15.92 -7.98
CA LYS A 29 -2.46 17.07 -8.82
C LYS A 29 -1.71 17.12 -10.15
N LYS A 30 -0.50 16.57 -10.22
CA LYS A 30 0.31 16.51 -11.46
C LYS A 30 -0.13 15.40 -12.41
N LEU A 31 -1.01 14.49 -11.97
CA LEU A 31 -1.47 13.38 -12.79
C LEU A 31 -2.50 13.85 -13.81
N LYS A 32 -2.28 13.49 -15.08
CA LYS A 32 -3.21 13.80 -16.19
C LYS A 32 -4.50 12.97 -16.15
N LYS A 33 -4.54 11.90 -15.37
CA LYS A 33 -5.66 10.96 -15.30
C LYS A 33 -5.88 10.52 -13.85
N LYS A 34 -7.13 10.23 -13.52
CA LYS A 34 -7.48 9.57 -12.27
C LYS A 34 -6.89 8.15 -12.28
N ILE A 35 -6.19 7.78 -11.22
CA ILE A 35 -5.56 6.47 -11.06
C ILE A 35 -6.11 5.74 -9.84
N THR A 36 -5.87 4.44 -9.75
CA THR A 36 -6.13 3.66 -8.53
C THR A 36 -4.81 3.38 -7.82
N ILE A 37 -4.76 3.64 -6.51
CA ILE A 37 -3.57 3.48 -5.69
C ILE A 37 -3.74 2.27 -4.77
N LEU A 38 -2.80 1.34 -4.85
CA LEU A 38 -2.75 0.12 -4.03
C LEU A 38 -1.53 0.16 -3.10
N HIS A 39 -1.69 -0.46 -1.93
CA HIS A 39 -0.63 -0.60 -0.94
C HIS A 39 -0.90 -1.81 -0.05
N PRO A 40 0.08 -2.71 0.16
CA PRO A 40 -0.13 -3.92 0.96
C PRO A 40 -0.32 -3.64 2.46
N LEU A 41 0.05 -2.45 2.93
CA LEU A 41 0.12 -2.06 4.36
C LEU A 41 1.09 -2.96 5.17
N PRO A 42 1.51 -2.54 6.39
CA PRO A 42 1.39 -1.19 6.93
C PRO A 42 2.14 -0.17 6.06
N ARG A 43 1.68 1.09 6.06
CA ARG A 43 2.42 2.21 5.47
C ARG A 43 3.15 2.98 6.56
N VAL A 44 4.25 3.63 6.21
CA VAL A 44 5.04 4.47 7.13
C VAL A 44 5.05 5.90 6.63
N ASP A 45 5.72 6.15 5.51
CA ASP A 45 6.01 7.47 4.95
C ASP A 45 5.85 7.51 3.43
N GLU A 46 5.71 6.35 2.78
CA GLU A 46 5.59 6.20 1.33
C GLU A 46 4.27 6.73 0.75
N ILE A 47 3.23 6.88 1.57
CA ILE A 47 1.93 7.47 1.19
C ILE A 47 1.48 8.39 2.32
N SER A 48 1.37 9.68 2.03
CA SER A 48 0.88 10.68 2.97
C SER A 48 -0.62 10.52 3.25
N SER A 49 -1.07 10.90 4.45
CA SER A 49 -2.46 10.75 4.90
C SER A 49 -3.46 11.61 4.13
N ASP A 50 -3.02 12.72 3.53
CA ASP A 50 -3.86 13.54 2.66
C ASP A 50 -4.38 12.78 1.42
N VAL A 51 -3.66 11.72 1.01
CA VAL A 51 -4.07 10.81 -0.07
C VAL A 51 -5.26 9.94 0.32
N ASP A 52 -5.62 9.79 1.60
CA ASP A 52 -6.73 8.92 2.05
C ASP A 52 -8.07 9.36 1.48
N THR A 53 -8.23 10.67 1.30
CA THR A 53 -9.45 11.28 0.74
C THR A 53 -9.51 11.21 -0.78
N TYR A 54 -8.42 10.82 -1.44
CA TYR A 54 -8.39 10.69 -2.89
C TYR A 54 -9.33 9.57 -3.33
N PRO A 55 -10.28 9.80 -4.26
CA PRO A 55 -11.25 8.77 -4.65
C PRO A 55 -10.63 7.51 -5.28
N GLY A 56 -9.37 7.58 -5.72
CA GLY A 56 -8.62 6.44 -6.23
C GLY A 56 -7.81 5.68 -5.17
N ALA A 57 -7.79 6.13 -3.91
CA ALA A 57 -7.12 5.44 -2.82
C ALA A 57 -7.86 4.12 -2.51
N ALA A 58 -7.27 2.99 -2.88
CA ALA A 58 -7.92 1.69 -2.82
C ALA A 58 -7.26 0.72 -1.84
N TYR A 59 -6.18 1.10 -1.16
CA TYR A 59 -5.45 0.23 -0.24
C TYR A 59 -6.29 -0.26 0.95
N PHE A 60 -7.24 0.53 1.47
CA PHE A 60 -8.18 0.04 2.50
C PHE A 60 -9.17 -0.99 1.94
N ARG A 61 -9.70 -0.75 0.74
CA ARG A 61 -10.55 -1.72 0.02
C ARG A 61 -9.76 -2.99 -0.29
N GLN A 62 -8.49 -2.87 -0.68
CA GLN A 62 -7.59 -3.99 -0.95
C GLN A 62 -7.41 -4.88 0.28
N VAL A 63 -7.14 -4.31 1.45
CA VAL A 63 -6.97 -5.11 2.68
C VAL A 63 -8.26 -5.82 3.06
N ARG A 64 -9.42 -5.15 2.94
CA ARG A 64 -10.73 -5.79 3.13
C ARG A 64 -10.93 -6.96 2.16
N ASN A 65 -10.59 -6.77 0.88
CA ASN A 65 -10.68 -7.82 -0.13
C ASN A 65 -9.80 -9.03 0.20
N GLY A 66 -8.70 -8.84 0.94
CA GLY A 66 -7.86 -9.94 1.44
C GLY A 66 -8.61 -10.95 2.31
N VAL A 67 -9.65 -10.54 3.04
CA VAL A 67 -10.49 -11.46 3.83
C VAL A 67 -11.29 -12.37 2.88
N PHE A 68 -12.00 -11.79 1.92
CA PHE A 68 -12.83 -12.54 0.97
C PHE A 68 -12.00 -13.48 0.09
N VAL A 69 -10.83 -13.02 -0.37
CA VAL A 69 -9.92 -13.86 -1.17
C VAL A 69 -9.43 -15.07 -0.37
N ARG A 70 -9.04 -14.87 0.90
CA ARG A 70 -8.62 -15.99 1.76
C ARG A 70 -9.76 -16.95 2.06
N MET A 71 -10.97 -16.44 2.32
CA MET A 71 -12.15 -17.28 2.52
C MET A 71 -12.44 -18.14 1.30
N ALA A 72 -12.44 -17.54 0.11
CA ALA A 72 -12.67 -18.27 -1.15
C ALA A 72 -11.58 -19.32 -1.38
N LEU A 73 -10.31 -18.97 -1.16
CA LEU A 73 -9.19 -19.90 -1.32
C LEU A 73 -9.29 -21.09 -0.36
N LEU A 74 -9.60 -20.84 0.92
CA LEU A 74 -9.79 -21.90 1.91
C LEU A 74 -11.00 -22.78 1.57
N ALA A 75 -12.10 -22.20 1.10
CA ALA A 75 -13.27 -22.96 0.66
C ALA A 75 -12.95 -23.85 -0.56
N MET A 76 -12.13 -23.38 -1.50
CA MET A 76 -11.71 -24.17 -2.66
C MET A 76 -10.81 -25.35 -2.29
N ILE A 77 -9.96 -25.19 -1.28
CA ILE A 77 -8.98 -26.22 -0.87
C ILE A 77 -9.62 -27.22 0.11
N LEU A 78 -10.43 -26.75 1.06
CA LEU A 78 -10.95 -27.52 2.19
C LEU A 78 -12.44 -27.87 2.09
N GLY A 79 -13.17 -27.24 1.18
CA GLY A 79 -14.60 -27.47 1.00
C GLY A 79 -14.87 -28.88 0.48
N LYS A 80 -15.55 -29.71 1.27
CA LYS A 80 -16.12 -30.97 0.78
C LYS A 80 -17.26 -30.64 -0.18
N ARG A 81 -17.26 -31.32 -1.33
CA ARG A 81 -18.37 -31.28 -2.30
C ARG A 81 -19.65 -31.84 -1.68
#